data_AF-A0A6S6RTX2-F1
#
_entry.id   AF-A0A6S6RTX2-F1
#
_cell.length_a   1.000
_cell.length_b   1.000
_cell.length_c   1.000
_cell.angle_alpha   90.00
_cell.angle_beta   90.00
_cell.angle_gamma   90.00
#
_symmetry.space_group_name_H-M   'P 1'
#
loop_
_entity.id
_entity.type
_entity.pdbx_description
1 polymer ?
#
loop_
_entity_poly.entity_id
_entity_poly.type
_entity_poly.pdbx_seq_one_letter_code
_entity_poly.pdbx_strand_id
1 'polypeptide(L)'
;MSYSIDFRRKVIFTIEEEGLSIRETAKQFRIFCASVSRWINQIEPKASTTRQRKIDKSELIKDVEQSISRCLPKRACRAFWRLSEGDLASS
;
A
#
# COMPACT_ATOMS: atom_id res chain seq x y z
N MET A 1 3.03 -2.91 11.14
CA MET A 1 4.05 -1.89 11.42
C MET A 1 5.14 -2.00 10.39
N SER A 2 5.24 -1.00 9.52
CA SER A 2 6.20 -0.95 8.41
C SER A 2 7.42 -0.17 8.89
N TYR A 3 8.49 -0.89 9.22
CA TYR A 3 9.80 -0.28 9.46
C TYR A 3 10.53 -0.10 8.12
N SER A 4 11.32 0.96 7.98
CA SER A 4 12.15 1.20 6.78
C SER A 4 13.18 0.08 6.60
N ILE A 5 13.63 -0.14 5.36
CA ILE A 5 14.61 -1.18 5.04
C ILE A 5 15.95 -0.88 5.72
N ASP A 6 16.36 0.39 5.74
CA ASP A 6 17.61 0.82 6.37
C ASP A 6 17.66 0.50 7.86
N PHE A 7 16.52 0.69 8.54
CA PHE A 7 16.41 0.35 9.95
C PHE A 7 16.54 -1.16 10.19
N ARG A 8 15.93 -1.99 9.33
CA ARG A 8 16.06 -3.46 9.42
C ARG A 8 17.51 -3.90 9.22
N ARG A 9 18.20 -3.30 8.23
CA ARG A 9 19.62 -3.57 7.96
C ARG A 9 20.49 -3.19 9.15
N LYS A 10 20.25 -2.02 9.76
CA LYS A 10 20.97 -1.58 10.96
C LYS A 10 20.80 -2.57 12.11
N VAL A 11 19.58 -3.04 12.36
CA VAL A 11 19.29 -4.01 13.44
C VAL A 11 20.00 -5.35 13.19
N ILE A 12 20.06 -5.81 11.94
CA ILE A 12 20.77 -7.06 11.61
C ILE A 12 22.28 -6.87 11.75
N PHE A 13 22.82 -5.75 11.28
CA PHE A 13 24.23 -5.43 11.42
C PHE A 13 24.65 -5.41 12.90
N THR A 14 23.85 -4.83 13.79
CA THR A 14 24.15 -4.87 15.24
C THR A 14 24.12 -6.28 15.84
N ILE A 15 23.30 -7.20 15.31
CA ILE A 15 23.29 -8.59 15.76
C ILE A 15 24.60 -9.29 15.37
N GLU A 16 25.08 -9.04 14.15
CA GLU A 16 26.31 -9.63 13.64
C GLU A 16 27.56 -9.04 14.31
N GLU A 17 27.59 -7.72 14.52
CA GLU A 17 28.74 -7.01 15.10
C GLU A 17 28.87 -7.26 16.61
N GLU A 18 27.77 -7.17 17.36
CA GLU A 18 27.78 -7.28 18.83
C GLU A 18 27.58 -8.74 19.30
N GLY A 19 27.24 -9.66 18.38
CA GLY A 19 26.98 -11.08 18.72
C GLY A 19 25.76 -11.28 19.63
N LEU A 20 24.85 -10.31 19.67
CA LEU A 20 23.72 -10.27 20.61
C LEU A 20 22.63 -11.27 20.26
N SER A 21 21.93 -11.74 21.30
CA SER A 21 20.71 -12.53 21.11
C SER A 21 19.57 -11.66 20.55
N ILE A 22 18.69 -12.25 19.75
CA ILE A 22 17.47 -11.62 19.23
C ILE A 22 16.68 -10.88 20.33
N ARG A 23 16.64 -11.44 21.55
CA ARG A 23 15.92 -10.85 22.69
C ARG A 23 16.60 -9.57 23.22
N GLU A 24 17.92 -9.53 23.21
CA GLU A 24 18.71 -8.40 23.70
C GLU A 24 18.62 -7.25 22.71
N THR A 25 18.80 -7.54 21.42
CA THR A 25 18.60 -6.56 20.34
C THR A 25 17.18 -6.00 20.35
N ALA A 26 16.17 -6.87 20.53
CA ALA A 26 14.78 -6.44 20.67
C ALA A 26 14.57 -5.47 21.85
N LYS A 27 15.23 -5.70 22.99
CA LYS A 27 15.18 -4.77 24.14
C LYS A 27 15.89 -3.45 23.84
N GLN A 28 17.08 -3.50 23.24
CA GLN A 28 17.89 -2.32 22.89
C GLN A 28 17.15 -1.37 21.96
N PHE A 29 16.53 -1.92 20.91
CA PHE A 29 15.75 -1.14 19.95
C PHE A 29 14.27 -0.98 20.32
N ARG A 30 13.83 -1.56 21.45
CA ARG A 30 12.43 -1.57 21.92
C ARG A 30 11.44 -2.08 20.87
N ILE A 31 11.82 -3.14 20.16
CA ILE A 31 11.01 -3.79 19.12
C ILE A 31 10.56 -5.16 19.62
N PHE A 32 9.50 -5.70 19.03
CA PHE A 32 9.12 -7.09 19.26
C PHE A 32 10.15 -8.06 18.67
N CYS A 33 10.49 -9.09 19.45
CA CYS A 33 11.36 -10.20 19.01
C CYS A 33 10.89 -10.82 17.69
N ALA A 34 9.57 -10.97 17.51
CA ALA A 34 8.99 -11.51 16.29
C ALA A 34 9.31 -10.67 15.03
N SER A 35 9.49 -9.36 15.16
CA SER A 35 9.88 -8.50 14.04
C SER A 35 11.33 -8.75 13.65
N VAL A 36 12.22 -8.86 14.64
CA VAL A 36 13.64 -9.16 14.44
C VAL A 36 13.82 -10.54 13.80
N SER A 37 13.17 -11.57 14.35
CA SER A 37 13.18 -12.91 13.75
C SER A 37 12.66 -12.93 12.31
N ARG A 38 11.64 -12.11 12.01
CA ARG A 38 11.13 -11.98 10.64
C ARG A 38 12.16 -11.34 9.70
N TRP A 39 12.91 -10.35 10.15
CA TRP A 39 13.90 -9.65 9.32
C TRP A 39 15.14 -10.49 9.03
N ILE A 40 15.56 -11.33 9.98
CA ILE A 40 16.63 -12.32 9.76
C ILE A 40 16.27 -13.23 8.59
N ASN A 41 15.02 -13.68 8.52
CA ASN A 41 14.54 -14.52 7.41
C ASN A 41 14.23 -13.73 6.14
N GLN A 42 13.71 -12.50 6.27
CA GLN A 42 13.27 -11.67 5.16
C GLN A 42 13.38 -10.18 5.48
N ILE A 43 14.43 -9.54 4.94
CA ILE A 43 14.69 -8.11 5.09
C ILE A 43 13.71 -7.29 4.25
N GLU A 44 13.51 -7.69 2.99
CA GLU A 44 12.70 -6.94 2.04
C GLU A 44 11.20 -7.03 2.40
N PRO A 45 10.46 -5.91 2.40
CA PRO A 45 9.03 -5.94 2.60
C PRO A 45 8.37 -6.79 1.51
N LYS A 46 7.44 -7.66 1.92
CA LYS A 46 6.65 -8.43 0.96
C LYS A 46 5.87 -7.45 0.09
N ALA A 47 6.03 -7.56 -1.23
CA ALA A 47 5.25 -6.79 -2.17
C ALA A 47 3.76 -7.02 -1.87
N SER A 48 3.01 -5.93 -1.66
CA SER A 48 1.58 -6.03 -1.50
C SER A 48 0.98 -6.46 -2.83
N THR A 49 0.65 -7.73 -2.96
CA THR A 49 -0.14 -8.18 -4.11
C THR A 49 -1.53 -7.60 -3.99
N THR A 50 -2.03 -7.07 -5.12
CA THR A 50 -3.43 -6.62 -5.17
C THR A 50 -4.32 -7.82 -4.91
N ARG A 51 -5.25 -7.71 -3.96
CA ARG A 51 -6.26 -8.74 -3.69
C ARG A 51 -6.99 -9.08 -4.99
N GLN A 52 -6.95 -10.35 -5.39
CA GLN A 52 -7.77 -10.82 -6.51
C GLN A 52 -9.24 -10.73 -6.10
N ARG A 53 -10.00 -9.92 -6.84
CA ARG A 53 -11.44 -9.77 -6.68
C ARG A 53 -12.11 -10.74 -7.65
N LYS A 54 -13.34 -11.17 -7.33
CA LYS A 54 -14.17 -11.97 -8.26
C LYS A 54 -14.58 -11.19 -9.52
N ILE A 55 -14.36 -9.88 -9.53
CA ILE A 55 -14.77 -8.98 -10.60
C ILE A 55 -13.52 -8.60 -11.37
N ASP A 56 -13.55 -8.84 -12.69
CA ASP A 56 -12.50 -8.42 -13.59
C ASP A 56 -12.52 -6.90 -13.75
N LYS A 57 -11.37 -6.27 -13.49
CA LYS A 57 -11.24 -4.81 -13.52
C LYS A 57 -11.50 -4.24 -14.91
N SER A 58 -11.12 -4.97 -15.96
CA SER A 58 -11.33 -4.59 -17.36
C SER A 58 -12.81 -4.57 -17.72
N GLU A 59 -13.57 -5.57 -17.25
CA GLU A 59 -15.02 -5.63 -17.43
C GLU A 59 -15.72 -4.52 -16.65
N LEU A 60 -15.27 -4.26 -15.41
CA LEU A 60 -15.81 -3.19 -14.58
C LEU A 60 -15.61 -1.81 -15.23
N ILE A 61 -14.46 -1.54 -15.84
CA ILE A 61 -14.21 -0.26 -16.53
C ILE A 61 -15.16 -0.10 -17.72
N LYS A 62 -15.34 -1.15 -18.53
CA LYS A 62 -16.28 -1.15 -19.67
C LYS A 62 -17.73 -0.97 -19.20
N ASP A 63 -18.10 -1.62 -18.10
CA ASP A 63 -19.44 -1.50 -17.53
C ASP A 63 -19.69 -0.09 -16.95
N VAL A 64 -18.67 0.54 -16.34
CA VAL A 64 -18.74 1.94 -15.92
C VAL A 64 -18.90 2.87 -17.12
N GLU A 65 -18.12 2.71 -18.19
CA GLU A 65 -18.26 3.51 -19.42
C GLU A 65 -19.64 3.32 -20.08
N GLN A 66 -20.11 2.08 -20.16
CA GLN A 66 -21.44 1.77 -20.69
C GLN A 66 -22.55 2.32 -19.78
N SER A 67 -22.40 2.23 -18.46
CA SER A 67 -23.38 2.76 -17.50
C SER A 67 -23.46 4.29 -17.60
N ILE A 68 -22.36 5.00 -17.84
CA ILE A 68 -22.36 6.45 -18.08
C ILE A 68 -23.12 6.78 -19.37
N SER A 69 -22.94 5.98 -20.43
CA SER A 69 -23.70 6.14 -21.67
C SER A 69 -25.20 5.79 -21.52
N ARG A 70 -25.52 4.86 -20.60
CA ARG A 70 -26.85 4.30 -20.37
C ARG A 70 -27.69 5.10 -19.36
N CYS A 71 -27.04 5.74 -18.39
CA CYS A 71 -27.63 6.65 -17.41
C CYS A 71 -27.98 8.04 -17.98
N LEU A 72 -27.95 8.23 -19.31
CA LEU A 72 -28.43 9.44 -19.95
C LEU A 72 -29.94 9.35 -20.26
N PRO A 73 -30.87 9.86 -19.44
CA PRO A 73 -31.90 10.71 -20.03
C PRO A 73 -31.16 11.97 -20.47
N LYS A 74 -30.99 12.13 -21.79
CA LYS A 74 -30.18 13.09 -22.59
C LYS A 74 -29.78 14.49 -22.04
N ARG A 75 -30.13 14.93 -20.83
CA ARG A 75 -29.87 16.28 -20.30
C ARG A 75 -29.20 16.36 -18.90
N ALA A 76 -29.21 15.33 -18.05
CA ALA A 76 -28.87 15.53 -16.62
C ALA A 76 -27.39 15.30 -16.23
N CYS A 77 -26.72 14.26 -16.72
CA CYS A 77 -25.39 13.87 -16.18
C CYS A 77 -24.21 14.74 -16.65
N ARG A 78 -24.31 15.42 -17.80
CA ARG A 78 -23.21 16.26 -18.32
C ARG A 78 -22.95 17.49 -17.45
N ALA A 79 -23.97 17.99 -16.76
CA ALA A 79 -23.83 19.10 -15.82
C ALA A 79 -23.08 18.67 -14.55
N PHE A 80 -23.35 17.47 -14.04
CA PHE A 80 -22.72 16.97 -12.81
C PHE A 80 -21.21 16.75 -12.96
N TRP A 81 -20.75 16.24 -14.12
CA TRP A 81 -19.32 16.01 -14.34
C TRP A 81 -18.56 17.30 -14.69
N ARG A 82 -19.16 18.23 -15.45
CA ARG A 82 -18.56 19.54 -15.75
C ARG A 82 -18.40 20.42 -14.51
N LEU A 83 -19.27 20.27 -13.51
CA LEU A 83 -19.11 20.92 -12.20
C LEU A 83 -17.98 20.29 -11.37
N SER A 84 -17.67 19.00 -11.55
CA SER A 84 -16.57 18.31 -10.85
C SER A 84 -15.18 18.64 -11.41
N GLU A 85 -15.07 19.06 -12.67
CA GLU A 85 -13.79 19.46 -13.29
C GLU A 85 -13.52 20.97 -13.22
N GLY A 86 -14.54 21.78 -12.90
CA GLY A 86 -14.45 23.24 -12.82
C GLY A 86 -13.67 23.78 -11.61
N ASP A 87 -13.39 22.96 -10.60
CA ASP A 87 -12.65 23.37 -9.39
C ASP A 87 -11.13 23.12 -9.47
N LEU A 88 -10.59 22.75 -10.65
CA LEU A 88 -9.14 22.60 -10.88
C LEU A 88 -8.56 23.67 -11.82
N ALA A 89 -9.35 24.63 -12.28
CA ALA A 89 -8.89 25.73 -13.13
C ALA A 89 -9.19 27.10 -12.48
N SER A 90 -8.74 27.28 -11.24
CA SER A 90 -8.59 28.62 -10.66
C SER A 90 -7.36 28.65 -9.76
N SER A 91 -6.19 28.86 -10.37
CA SER A 91 -5.07 29.58 -9.76
C SER A 91 -4.11 30.09 -10.82
#